data_AF-A0A103LRM6-F1
#
_entry.id   AF-A0A103LRM6-F1
#
_cell.length_a   1.000
_cell.length_b   1.000
_cell.length_c   1.000
_cell.angle_alpha   90.00
_cell.angle_beta   90.00
_cell.angle_gamma   90.00
#
_symmetry.space_group_name_H-M   'P 1'
#
loop_
_entity.id
_entity.type
_entity.pdbx_description
1 polymer ?
#
loop_
_entity_poly.entity_id
_entity_poly.type
_entity_poly.pdbx_seq_one_letter_code
_entity_poly.pdbx_strand_id
1 'polypeptide(L)'
;MVKELLQKERVNFRGKEGRKTDKIVFINSKLDIENIEGLAQLNGELLGAVEDLSISWCDELRYLCESEAEACKFLVSLRKLEISLCKKLVSLPELPSSLETLSVYRCDNLESISDKGFGILPLEYLYNSNCKNLKLFPHEHLESLKSLGDLLIHNYPSIAYSFPCGLWPPNLRSLGIGCLNKPMSKWGIQNYPTSLVHLTLFGKSSGVVSFVAKAKDVTSTSFLLPPSPIALSFFDFLEVELVSEVLQSLPCLKKLDIWSCPKLKDLRETNTTRSSSLRIEVHQ
;
A
#
# COMPACT_ATOMS: atom_id res chain seq x y z
N MET A 1 23.50 11.18 -19.20
CA MET A 1 23.10 9.92 -18.53
C MET A 1 21.79 9.32 -19.09
N VAL A 2 20.57 9.70 -18.68
CA VAL A 2 19.33 9.05 -19.21
C VAL A 2 19.12 9.28 -20.73
N LYS A 3 19.41 10.48 -21.25
CA LYS A 3 19.39 10.79 -22.70
C LYS A 3 20.36 9.90 -23.51
N GLU A 4 21.54 9.57 -22.98
CA GLU A 4 22.54 8.73 -23.66
C GLU A 4 22.22 7.24 -23.56
N LEU A 5 21.47 6.84 -22.52
CA LEU A 5 21.09 5.45 -22.26
C LEU A 5 19.86 5.04 -23.09
N LEU A 6 18.97 5.98 -23.43
CA LEU A 6 17.79 5.74 -24.28
C LEU A 6 18.09 5.83 -25.79
N GLN A 7 19.16 6.50 -26.23
CA GLN A 7 19.59 6.52 -27.64
C GLN A 7 20.32 5.25 -28.10
N LYS A 8 20.66 4.34 -27.17
CA LYS A 8 21.22 3.03 -27.47
C LYS A 8 20.13 1.99 -27.33
N GLU A 9 19.37 1.75 -28.40
CA GLU A 9 18.48 0.60 -28.47
C GLU A 9 19.24 -0.66 -28.04
N ARG A 10 18.80 -1.28 -26.95
CA ARG A 10 19.39 -2.45 -26.27
C ARG A 10 20.71 -2.18 -25.54
N VAL A 11 20.63 -1.66 -24.32
CA VAL A 11 21.70 -1.87 -23.33
C VAL A 11 21.21 -2.83 -22.24
N ASN A 12 21.44 -4.11 -22.47
CA ASN A 12 21.25 -5.16 -21.47
C ASN A 12 22.59 -5.34 -20.74
N PHE A 13 22.84 -4.59 -19.66
CA PHE A 13 24.00 -4.82 -18.82
C PHE A 13 23.74 -6.05 -17.94
N ARG A 14 24.24 -7.22 -18.35
CA ARG A 14 24.42 -8.35 -17.43
C ARG A 14 25.63 -8.06 -16.54
N GLY A 15 25.37 -7.55 -15.35
CA GLY A 15 26.32 -7.57 -14.25
C GLY A 15 26.66 -8.99 -13.84
N LYS A 16 27.95 -9.34 -13.83
CA LYS A 16 28.43 -10.57 -13.19
C LYS A 16 28.12 -10.52 -11.69
N GLU A 17 27.72 -11.67 -11.14
CA GLU A 17 27.37 -11.88 -9.74
C GLU A 17 28.32 -11.14 -8.77
N GLY A 18 27.73 -10.31 -7.90
CA GLY A 18 28.44 -9.68 -6.78
C GLY A 18 28.67 -8.16 -6.85
N ARG A 19 28.27 -7.47 -7.93
CA ARG A 19 28.26 -5.98 -7.98
C ARG A 19 26.88 -5.48 -8.37
N LYS A 20 26.35 -4.52 -7.62
CA LYS A 20 25.11 -3.80 -7.98
C LYS A 20 25.33 -3.17 -9.36
N THR A 21 24.57 -3.58 -10.37
CA THR A 21 24.70 -3.01 -11.71
C THR A 21 23.49 -2.16 -12.03
N ASP A 22 23.77 -0.89 -12.29
CA ASP A 22 22.89 0.08 -12.91
C ASP A 22 22.18 -0.53 -14.12
N LYS A 23 20.85 -0.45 -14.14
CA LYS A 23 20.02 -1.03 -15.19
C LYS A 23 18.94 -0.05 -15.60
N ILE A 24 18.90 0.24 -16.90
CA ILE A 24 17.80 0.95 -17.54
C ILE A 24 17.26 0.06 -18.65
N VAL A 25 15.97 -0.25 -18.61
CA VAL A 25 15.30 -1.07 -19.62
C VAL A 25 14.08 -0.31 -20.13
N PHE A 26 14.01 -0.13 -21.45
CA PHE A 26 12.83 0.44 -22.11
C PHE A 26 12.29 -0.53 -23.15
N ILE A 27 11.08 -1.06 -22.92
CA ILE A 27 10.41 -2.04 -23.80
C ILE A 27 8.91 -1.81 -23.71
N ASN A 28 8.21 -1.75 -24.85
CA ASN A 28 6.74 -1.64 -24.91
C ASN A 28 6.18 -0.53 -24.01
N SER A 29 6.69 0.70 -24.13
CA SER A 29 6.28 1.86 -23.32
C SER A 29 6.52 1.71 -21.81
N LYS A 30 7.23 0.67 -21.38
CA LYS A 30 7.66 0.45 -20.00
C LYS A 30 9.12 0.81 -19.82
N LEU A 31 9.39 1.70 -18.87
CA LEU A 31 10.72 2.11 -18.45
C LEU A 31 11.02 1.63 -17.03
N ASP A 32 11.98 0.72 -16.90
CA ASP A 32 12.52 0.27 -15.62
C ASP A 32 13.88 0.91 -15.38
N ILE A 33 14.03 1.61 -14.26
CA ILE A 33 15.25 2.25 -13.79
C ILE A 33 15.63 1.61 -12.44
N GLU A 34 16.79 0.98 -12.37
CA GLU A 34 17.22 0.25 -11.19
C GLU A 34 18.67 0.59 -10.85
N ASN A 35 18.89 0.96 -9.59
CA ASN A 35 20.21 1.16 -8.99
C ASN A 35 21.09 2.16 -9.77
N ILE A 36 20.53 3.27 -10.29
CA ILE A 36 21.36 4.27 -10.98
C ILE A 36 22.04 5.19 -9.96
N GLU A 37 23.37 5.13 -9.89
CA GLU A 37 24.16 6.00 -9.03
C GLU A 37 24.14 7.45 -9.54
N GLY A 38 23.97 8.42 -8.63
CA GLY A 38 23.92 9.84 -8.99
C GLY A 38 22.65 10.30 -9.72
N LEU A 39 21.64 9.44 -9.88
CA LEU A 39 20.35 9.83 -10.44
C LEU A 39 19.60 10.74 -9.46
N ALA A 40 19.77 12.04 -9.58
CA ALA A 40 19.07 13.03 -8.74
C ALA A 40 17.63 13.30 -9.20
N GLN A 41 17.35 13.16 -10.51
CA GLN A 41 16.09 13.51 -11.17
C GLN A 41 16.01 12.89 -12.59
N LEU A 42 14.80 12.86 -13.20
CA LEU A 42 14.60 12.48 -14.61
C LEU A 42 14.57 13.72 -15.51
N ASN A 43 15.19 13.64 -16.69
CA ASN A 43 15.16 14.71 -17.70
C ASN A 43 14.27 14.28 -18.88
N GLY A 44 13.29 15.11 -19.24
CA GLY A 44 12.01 14.63 -19.76
C GLY A 44 11.80 14.50 -21.28
N GLU A 45 12.76 14.76 -22.15
CA GLU A 45 12.48 14.80 -23.60
C GLU A 45 12.03 13.45 -24.23
N LEU A 46 12.07 12.33 -23.51
CA LEU A 46 11.78 10.98 -24.05
C LEU A 46 10.76 10.15 -23.24
N LEU A 47 10.13 10.72 -22.21
CA LEU A 47 9.16 9.98 -21.37
C LEU A 47 7.70 10.19 -21.76
N GLY A 48 7.40 11.10 -22.69
CA GLY A 48 6.00 11.38 -23.09
C GLY A 48 5.24 10.18 -23.68
N ALA A 49 5.96 9.12 -24.10
CA ALA A 49 5.39 7.85 -24.56
C ALA A 49 5.43 6.72 -23.52
N VAL A 50 5.97 6.98 -22.32
CA VAL A 50 6.06 5.97 -21.25
C VAL A 50 4.69 5.86 -20.58
N GLU A 51 4.16 4.64 -20.59
CA GLU A 51 2.92 4.28 -19.89
C GLU A 51 3.22 3.67 -18.52
N ASP A 52 4.33 2.93 -18.42
CA ASP A 52 4.74 2.22 -17.19
C ASP A 52 6.13 2.68 -16.77
N LEU A 53 6.26 3.30 -15.59
CA LEU A 53 7.54 3.74 -15.03
C LEU A 53 7.81 3.02 -13.72
N SER A 54 8.90 2.27 -13.65
CA SER A 54 9.41 1.66 -12.42
C SER A 54 10.77 2.25 -12.08
N ILE A 55 10.94 2.73 -10.85
CA ILE A 55 12.22 3.23 -10.33
C ILE A 55 12.53 2.52 -9.02
N SER A 56 13.69 1.89 -8.94
CA SER A 56 14.10 1.14 -7.75
C SER A 56 15.55 1.40 -7.37
N TRP A 57 15.82 1.45 -6.07
CA TRP A 57 17.19 1.55 -5.54
C TRP A 57 18.00 2.78 -6.01
N CYS A 58 17.33 3.85 -6.45
CA CYS A 58 17.97 5.12 -6.81
C CYS A 58 18.08 6.03 -5.57
N ASP A 59 19.08 5.76 -4.73
CA ASP A 59 19.24 6.40 -3.43
C ASP A 59 19.53 7.92 -3.51
N GLU A 60 19.98 8.45 -4.64
CA GLU A 60 20.21 9.89 -4.86
C GLU A 60 18.99 10.65 -5.42
N LEU A 61 17.93 9.93 -5.83
CA LEU A 61 16.74 10.52 -6.44
C LEU A 61 15.99 11.35 -5.40
N ARG A 62 15.83 12.65 -5.66
CA ARG A 62 15.13 13.57 -4.75
C ARG A 62 13.74 13.92 -5.24
N TYR A 63 13.60 14.07 -6.56
CA TYR A 63 12.38 14.45 -7.27
C TYR A 63 12.31 13.69 -8.60
N LEU A 64 11.12 13.46 -9.14
CA LEU A 64 11.00 12.87 -10.48
C LEU A 64 11.36 13.87 -11.59
N CYS A 65 11.06 15.15 -11.41
CA CYS A 65 11.27 16.22 -12.38
C CYS A 65 11.63 17.54 -11.68
N GLU A 66 12.17 18.52 -12.42
CA GLU A 66 12.61 19.80 -11.83
C GLU A 66 11.44 20.71 -11.47
N SER A 67 10.30 20.56 -12.14
CA SER A 67 9.10 21.36 -11.89
C SER A 67 7.81 20.65 -12.29
N GLU A 68 6.67 21.15 -11.80
CA GLU A 68 5.33 20.69 -12.22
C GLU A 68 5.07 20.92 -13.72
N ALA A 69 5.60 22.02 -14.27
CA ALA A 69 5.48 22.31 -15.69
C ALA A 69 6.21 21.27 -16.57
N GLU A 70 7.24 20.62 -16.01
CA GLU A 70 7.92 19.50 -16.62
C GLU A 70 7.16 18.19 -16.43
N ALA A 71 6.64 17.92 -15.22
CA ALA A 71 5.82 16.74 -14.95
C ALA A 71 4.68 16.59 -15.99
N CYS A 72 3.96 17.69 -16.22
CA CYS A 72 2.86 17.80 -17.17
C CYS A 72 3.25 17.62 -18.64
N LYS A 73 4.54 17.63 -18.99
CA LYS A 73 5.00 17.35 -20.37
C LYS A 73 5.44 15.91 -20.55
N PHE A 74 5.94 15.30 -19.47
CA PHE A 74 6.71 14.06 -19.56
C PHE A 74 5.98 12.85 -18.98
N LEU A 75 5.01 13.05 -18.08
CA LEU A 75 4.22 11.96 -17.48
C LEU A 75 2.81 11.84 -18.07
N VAL A 76 2.49 12.57 -19.15
CA VAL A 76 1.13 12.68 -19.70
C VAL A 76 0.48 11.34 -20.06
N SER A 77 1.27 10.37 -20.51
CA SER A 77 0.78 9.05 -20.93
C SER A 77 0.91 8.01 -19.82
N LEU A 78 1.40 8.39 -18.64
CA LEU A 78 1.74 7.45 -17.58
C LEU A 78 0.49 6.86 -16.93
N ARG A 79 0.33 5.55 -17.07
CA ARG A 79 -0.76 4.77 -16.47
C ARG A 79 -0.31 4.06 -15.21
N LYS A 80 0.99 3.74 -15.09
CA LYS A 80 1.55 3.05 -13.94
C LYS A 80 2.85 3.69 -13.47
N LEU A 81 2.90 4.00 -12.18
CA LEU A 81 4.09 4.50 -11.49
C LEU A 81 4.43 3.59 -10.31
N GLU A 82 5.61 3.00 -10.32
CA GLU A 82 6.18 2.23 -9.21
C GLU A 82 7.50 2.85 -8.78
N ILE A 83 7.62 3.22 -7.50
CA ILE A 83 8.87 3.72 -6.95
C ILE A 83 9.20 2.96 -5.66
N SER A 84 10.38 2.36 -5.60
CA SER A 84 10.78 1.57 -4.45
C SER A 84 12.20 1.88 -4.00
N LEU A 85 12.42 1.87 -2.68
CA LEU A 85 13.76 1.91 -2.08
C LEU A 85 14.61 3.11 -2.54
N CYS A 86 13.96 4.22 -2.90
CA CYS A 86 14.61 5.48 -3.26
C CYS A 86 14.66 6.36 -2.00
N LYS A 87 15.71 6.22 -1.20
CA LYS A 87 15.72 6.73 0.18
C LYS A 87 15.73 8.25 0.31
N LYS A 88 16.23 8.99 -0.68
CA LYS A 88 16.27 10.47 -0.67
C LYS A 88 15.08 11.13 -1.36
N LEU A 89 14.13 10.36 -1.90
CA LEU A 89 12.95 10.90 -2.57
C LEU A 89 12.10 11.66 -1.55
N VAL A 90 11.81 12.94 -1.82
CA VAL A 90 11.13 13.82 -0.86
C VAL A 90 9.65 13.98 -1.20
N SER A 91 9.33 14.11 -2.48
CA SER A 91 7.96 14.28 -2.98
C SER A 91 7.81 13.70 -4.38
N LEU A 92 6.57 13.42 -4.76
CA LEU A 92 6.18 13.16 -6.16
C LEU A 92 5.60 14.44 -6.77
N PRO A 93 5.72 14.62 -8.09
CA PRO A 93 5.03 15.69 -8.80
C PRO A 93 3.52 15.43 -8.85
N GLU A 94 2.77 16.39 -9.40
CA GLU A 94 1.36 16.18 -9.72
C GLU A 94 1.18 14.96 -10.64
N LEU A 95 0.36 14.02 -10.18
CA LEU A 95 0.13 12.77 -10.89
C LEU A 95 -0.80 13.03 -12.08
N PRO A 96 -0.50 12.43 -13.25
CA PRO A 96 -1.28 12.67 -14.46
C PRO A 96 -2.66 12.01 -14.36
N SER A 97 -3.66 12.60 -15.02
CA SER A 97 -5.05 12.09 -15.02
C SER A 97 -5.23 10.75 -15.72
N SER A 98 -4.19 10.25 -16.40
CA SER A 98 -4.13 8.91 -17.00
C SER A 98 -3.66 7.83 -16.02
N LEU A 99 -3.22 8.19 -14.80
CA LEU A 99 -2.63 7.24 -13.85
C LEU A 99 -3.69 6.32 -13.23
N GLU A 100 -3.52 5.03 -13.45
CA GLU A 100 -4.38 3.94 -12.98
C GLU A 100 -3.72 3.18 -11.80
N THR A 101 -2.39 3.11 -11.78
CA THR A 101 -1.63 2.39 -10.75
C THR A 101 -0.57 3.28 -10.13
N LEU A 102 -0.60 3.40 -8.81
CA LEU A 102 0.45 4.05 -8.04
C LEU A 102 0.98 3.10 -6.96
N SER A 103 2.28 2.80 -7.01
CA SER A 103 2.97 2.06 -5.97
C SER A 103 4.19 2.83 -5.46
N VAL A 104 4.29 3.01 -4.15
CA VAL A 104 5.46 3.59 -3.50
C VAL A 104 5.86 2.75 -2.29
N TYR A 105 7.11 2.30 -2.25
CA TYR A 105 7.57 1.33 -1.26
C TYR A 105 8.92 1.71 -0.65
N ARG A 106 9.01 1.82 0.68
CA ARG A 106 10.28 2.05 1.40
C ARG A 106 11.07 3.27 0.89
N CYS A 107 10.37 4.34 0.52
CA CYS A 107 10.97 5.64 0.27
C CYS A 107 10.95 6.44 1.58
N ASP A 108 11.98 6.25 2.41
CA ASP A 108 11.96 6.69 3.81
C ASP A 108 11.84 8.21 4.00
N ASN A 109 12.39 9.03 3.09
CA ASN A 109 12.31 10.50 3.14
C ASN A 109 11.07 11.09 2.46
N LEU A 110 10.19 10.27 1.88
CA LEU A 110 9.03 10.76 1.18
C LEU A 110 8.06 11.38 2.17
N GLU A 111 7.78 12.68 2.03
CA GLU A 111 6.92 13.44 2.95
C GLU A 111 5.48 13.54 2.44
N SER A 112 5.27 13.58 1.12
CA SER A 112 3.98 13.69 0.46
C SER A 112 3.94 12.89 -0.86
N ILE A 113 2.79 12.29 -1.17
CA ILE A 113 2.54 11.57 -2.44
C ILE A 113 1.83 12.50 -3.45
N SER A 114 1.01 13.43 -2.96
CA SER A 114 0.31 14.43 -3.76
C SER A 114 -0.25 15.50 -2.82
N ASP A 115 0.20 16.74 -2.97
CA ASP A 115 -0.28 17.87 -2.17
C ASP A 115 -1.70 18.31 -2.56
N LYS A 116 -2.12 18.04 -3.80
CA LYS A 116 -3.46 18.31 -4.32
C LYS A 116 -4.43 17.13 -4.16
N GLY A 117 -3.95 16.02 -3.61
CA GLY A 117 -4.72 14.78 -3.42
C GLY A 117 -4.88 13.94 -4.68
N PHE A 118 -5.81 12.97 -4.63
CA PHE A 118 -6.09 12.03 -5.72
C PHE A 118 -7.43 12.27 -6.41
N GLY A 119 -8.15 13.36 -6.07
CA GLY A 119 -9.61 13.47 -6.18
C GLY A 119 -10.24 13.27 -7.56
N ILE A 120 -9.46 13.19 -8.63
CA ILE A 120 -9.89 13.00 -10.02
C ILE A 120 -9.14 11.88 -10.76
N LEU A 121 -8.22 11.19 -10.08
CA LEU A 121 -7.41 10.17 -10.72
C LEU A 121 -8.21 8.87 -10.88
N PRO A 122 -8.13 8.20 -12.04
CA PRO A 122 -8.80 6.92 -12.28
C PRO A 122 -8.03 5.76 -11.64
N LEU A 123 -7.47 5.94 -10.44
CA LEU A 123 -6.67 4.92 -9.76
C LEU A 123 -7.51 3.67 -9.53
N GLU A 124 -7.01 2.53 -10.01
CA GLU A 124 -7.51 1.19 -9.74
C GLU A 124 -6.71 0.53 -8.61
N TYR A 125 -5.40 0.82 -8.55
CA TYR A 125 -4.47 0.25 -7.58
C TYR A 125 -3.66 1.36 -6.89
N LEU A 126 -3.71 1.38 -5.55
CA LEU A 126 -2.91 2.29 -4.74
C LEU A 126 -2.19 1.51 -3.64
N TYR A 127 -0.88 1.38 -3.78
CA TYR A 127 -0.04 0.64 -2.86
C TYR A 127 1.03 1.55 -2.29
N ASN A 128 0.85 2.05 -1.06
CA ASN A 128 1.90 2.80 -0.40
C ASN A 128 2.22 2.23 0.97
N SER A 129 3.51 1.98 1.17
CA SER A 129 3.98 1.24 2.32
C SER A 129 5.41 1.52 2.74
N ASN A 130 5.63 1.46 4.05
CA ASN A 130 6.95 1.61 4.69
C ASN A 130 7.64 2.95 4.38
N CYS A 131 6.92 4.02 4.06
CA CYS A 131 7.47 5.37 3.91
C CYS A 131 7.45 6.07 5.28
N LYS A 132 8.58 6.03 5.99
CA LYS A 132 8.64 6.45 7.41
C LYS A 132 8.32 7.91 7.63
N ASN A 133 8.72 8.80 6.74
CA ASN A 133 8.52 10.25 6.90
C ASN A 133 7.26 10.77 6.20
N LEU A 134 6.37 9.89 5.71
CA LEU A 134 5.15 10.34 5.05
C LEU A 134 4.25 11.05 6.06
N LYS A 135 4.10 12.36 5.89
CA LYS A 135 3.30 13.24 6.76
C LYS A 135 1.88 13.39 6.24
N LEU A 136 1.73 13.39 4.92
CA LEU A 136 0.46 13.65 4.24
C LEU A 136 0.11 12.46 3.34
N PHE A 137 -0.99 11.80 3.70
CA PHE A 137 -1.71 10.89 2.81
C PHE A 137 -3.09 11.50 2.56
N PRO A 138 -3.51 11.74 1.31
CA PRO A 138 -4.73 12.47 0.98
C PRO A 138 -5.98 11.59 1.16
N HIS A 139 -6.23 11.21 2.41
CA HIS A 139 -7.31 10.34 2.82
C HIS A 139 -8.71 10.96 2.63
N GLU A 140 -8.81 12.29 2.69
CA GLU A 140 -10.05 13.04 2.54
C GLU A 140 -10.71 12.84 1.17
N HIS A 141 -9.94 12.39 0.17
CA HIS A 141 -10.43 12.13 -1.19
C HIS A 141 -10.57 10.63 -1.50
N LEU A 142 -10.39 9.72 -0.54
CA LEU A 142 -10.51 8.29 -0.81
C LEU A 142 -11.91 7.90 -1.30
N GLU A 143 -12.96 8.52 -0.75
CA GLU A 143 -14.34 8.28 -1.19
C GLU A 143 -14.61 8.72 -2.64
N SER A 144 -13.80 9.63 -3.19
CA SER A 144 -13.94 10.10 -4.56
C SER A 144 -13.27 9.18 -5.59
N LEU A 145 -12.42 8.24 -5.15
CA LEU A 145 -11.71 7.28 -5.99
C LEU A 145 -12.62 6.13 -6.43
N LYS A 146 -13.59 6.43 -7.29
CA LYS A 146 -14.63 5.49 -7.72
C LYS A 146 -14.08 4.28 -8.49
N SER A 147 -12.90 4.37 -9.09
CA SER A 147 -12.26 3.26 -9.80
C SER A 147 -11.42 2.36 -8.90
N LEU A 148 -11.12 2.76 -7.66
CA LEU A 148 -10.14 2.08 -6.82
C LEU A 148 -10.69 0.75 -6.31
N GLY A 149 -10.09 -0.35 -6.79
CA GLY A 149 -10.42 -1.71 -6.42
C GLY A 149 -9.50 -2.28 -5.34
N ASP A 150 -8.23 -1.85 -5.33
CA ASP A 150 -7.20 -2.41 -4.46
C ASP A 150 -6.39 -1.30 -3.76
N LEU A 151 -6.38 -1.33 -2.42
CA LEU A 151 -5.71 -0.35 -1.58
C LEU A 151 -4.82 -1.03 -0.54
N LEU A 152 -3.54 -0.67 -0.49
CA LEU A 152 -2.60 -1.06 0.57
C LEU A 152 -1.99 0.17 1.21
N ILE A 153 -2.24 0.34 2.50
CA ILE A 153 -1.72 1.45 3.33
C ILE A 153 -1.11 0.84 4.58
N HIS A 154 0.22 0.73 4.64
CA HIS A 154 0.85 0.13 5.81
C HIS A 154 2.15 0.79 6.25
N ASN A 155 2.40 0.78 7.56
CA ASN A 155 3.65 1.21 8.19
C ASN A 155 3.98 2.70 7.95
N TYR A 156 3.12 3.57 8.49
CA TYR A 156 3.30 5.03 8.54
C TYR A 156 3.38 5.51 9.99
N PRO A 157 4.56 5.41 10.62
CA PRO A 157 4.72 5.79 12.02
C PRO A 157 4.62 7.31 12.26
N SER A 158 4.86 8.13 11.24
CA SER A 158 4.96 9.60 11.39
C SER A 158 3.69 10.37 11.05
N ILE A 159 2.63 9.71 10.57
CA ILE A 159 1.40 10.41 10.17
C ILE A 159 0.63 10.87 11.41
N ALA A 160 0.61 12.18 11.68
CA ALA A 160 -0.04 12.75 12.87
C ALA A 160 -1.57 12.80 12.79
N TYR A 161 -2.15 12.59 11.62
CA TYR A 161 -3.58 12.72 11.36
C TYR A 161 -4.39 11.50 11.82
N SER A 162 -5.65 11.75 12.18
CA SER A 162 -6.63 10.74 12.58
C SER A 162 -7.20 9.99 11.37
N PHE A 163 -6.36 9.28 10.65
CA PHE A 163 -6.78 8.18 9.81
C PHE A 163 -7.11 6.98 10.73
N PRO A 164 -8.20 6.20 10.56
CA PRO A 164 -9.24 6.19 9.53
C PRO A 164 -10.66 6.50 10.07
N CYS A 165 -11.34 7.50 9.49
CA CYS A 165 -12.74 7.82 9.78
C CYS A 165 -13.75 7.03 8.91
N GLY A 166 -13.33 5.93 8.29
CA GLY A 166 -14.22 5.01 7.58
C GLY A 166 -14.73 5.44 6.20
N LEU A 167 -14.24 6.54 5.61
CA LEU A 167 -14.63 6.97 4.27
C LEU A 167 -13.78 6.27 3.20
N TRP A 168 -14.22 5.08 2.80
CA TRP A 168 -13.52 4.24 1.83
C TRP A 168 -14.02 4.47 0.39
N PRO A 169 -13.20 4.16 -0.62
CA PRO A 169 -13.65 4.14 -2.01
C PRO A 169 -14.83 3.17 -2.18
N PRO A 170 -15.89 3.55 -2.93
CA PRO A 170 -17.15 2.80 -2.96
C PRO A 170 -17.03 1.43 -3.63
N ASN A 171 -16.08 1.26 -4.55
CA ASN A 171 -15.86 0.02 -5.31
C ASN A 171 -14.65 -0.79 -4.80
N LEU A 172 -14.15 -0.50 -3.60
CA LEU A 172 -12.98 -1.16 -3.03
C LEU A 172 -13.26 -2.64 -2.78
N ARG A 173 -12.46 -3.52 -3.41
CA ARG A 173 -12.58 -4.99 -3.31
C ARG A 173 -11.53 -5.58 -2.39
N SER A 174 -10.36 -4.95 -2.29
CA SER A 174 -9.25 -5.40 -1.45
C SER A 174 -8.67 -4.25 -0.65
N LEU A 175 -8.54 -4.46 0.65
CA LEU A 175 -7.92 -3.49 1.56
C LEU A 175 -6.85 -4.17 2.41
N GLY A 176 -5.64 -3.65 2.36
CA GLY A 176 -4.60 -3.91 3.33
C GLY A 176 -4.30 -2.67 4.16
N ILE A 177 -4.42 -2.77 5.49
CA ILE A 177 -4.24 -1.61 6.38
C ILE A 177 -3.63 -1.98 7.73
N GLY A 178 -2.70 -1.16 8.24
CA GLY A 178 -2.14 -1.36 9.58
C GLY A 178 -0.84 -0.63 9.84
N CYS A 179 -0.32 -0.79 11.07
CA CYS A 179 0.95 -0.19 11.50
C CYS A 179 0.98 1.35 11.31
N LEU A 180 -0.09 2.04 11.70
CA LEU A 180 -0.18 3.50 11.64
C LEU A 180 0.18 4.11 12.99
N ASN A 181 0.44 5.42 13.01
CA ASN A 181 0.80 6.15 14.24
C ASN A 181 -0.25 5.97 15.36
N LYS A 182 -1.53 6.16 15.04
CA LYS A 182 -2.62 5.87 16.00
C LYS A 182 -2.85 4.36 16.04
N PRO A 183 -2.88 3.71 17.23
CA PRO A 183 -3.17 2.29 17.34
C PRO A 183 -4.57 1.95 16.80
N MET A 184 -4.70 0.79 16.18
CA MET A 184 -5.91 0.30 15.52
C MET A 184 -7.12 0.26 16.46
N SER A 185 -6.92 -0.05 17.74
CA SER A 185 -7.98 -0.01 18.75
C SER A 185 -8.56 1.38 19.02
N LYS A 186 -7.92 2.44 18.53
CA LYS A 186 -8.37 3.84 18.66
C LYS A 186 -8.85 4.43 17.34
N TRP A 187 -8.99 3.63 16.29
CA TRP A 187 -9.45 4.09 14.98
C TRP A 187 -10.94 4.46 14.95
N GLY A 188 -11.73 4.01 15.92
CA GLY A 188 -13.17 4.22 15.92
C GLY A 188 -13.88 3.32 14.91
N ILE A 189 -15.18 3.56 14.72
CA ILE A 189 -16.02 2.75 13.85
C ILE A 189 -15.61 2.95 12.38
N GLN A 190 -15.51 1.86 11.64
CA GLN A 190 -15.14 1.84 10.23
C GLN A 190 -16.36 1.55 9.35
N ASN A 191 -16.56 2.34 8.28
CA ASN A 191 -17.68 2.18 7.35
C ASN A 191 -17.22 1.53 6.03
N TYR A 192 -16.74 0.28 6.11
CA TYR A 192 -16.27 -0.46 4.94
C TYR A 192 -17.35 -0.59 3.85
N PRO A 193 -16.97 -0.53 2.56
CA PRO A 193 -17.93 -0.65 1.48
C PRO A 193 -18.39 -2.11 1.34
N THR A 194 -19.62 -2.31 0.85
CA THR A 194 -20.20 -3.65 0.65
C THR A 194 -19.48 -4.46 -0.43
N SER A 195 -18.73 -3.78 -1.30
CA SER A 195 -17.88 -4.36 -2.34
C SER A 195 -16.61 -5.02 -1.79
N LEU A 196 -16.26 -4.81 -0.52
CA LEU A 196 -15.03 -5.33 0.08
C LEU A 196 -15.06 -6.86 0.22
N VAL A 197 -14.11 -7.53 -0.43
CA VAL A 197 -13.98 -8.98 -0.48
C VAL A 197 -12.80 -9.48 0.35
N HIS A 198 -11.66 -8.79 0.24
CA HIS A 198 -10.41 -9.16 0.89
C HIS A 198 -10.00 -8.08 1.88
N LEU A 199 -9.79 -8.47 3.14
CA LEU A 199 -9.28 -7.58 4.18
C LEU A 199 -7.98 -8.15 4.76
N THR A 200 -6.92 -7.37 4.71
CA THR A 200 -5.63 -7.66 5.34
C THR A 200 -5.37 -6.63 6.42
N LEU A 201 -5.17 -7.06 7.66
CA LEU A 201 -4.84 -6.20 8.78
C LEU A 201 -3.41 -6.45 9.26
N PHE A 202 -2.62 -5.38 9.40
CA PHE A 202 -1.29 -5.43 9.98
C PHE A 202 -1.32 -4.93 11.43
N GLY A 203 -1.08 -5.84 12.35
CA GLY A 203 -1.35 -5.76 13.77
C GLY A 203 -0.18 -5.27 14.63
N LYS A 204 1.01 -5.04 14.05
CA LYS A 204 2.15 -4.55 14.83
C LYS A 204 1.80 -3.21 15.49
N SER A 205 1.94 -3.15 16.81
CA SER A 205 1.54 -2.00 17.63
C SER A 205 0.04 -1.62 17.50
N SER A 206 -0.83 -2.55 17.11
CA SER A 206 -2.27 -2.30 16.93
C SER A 206 -2.99 -1.93 18.22
N GLY A 207 -2.51 -2.40 19.37
CA GLY A 207 -3.22 -2.29 20.65
C GLY A 207 -4.56 -3.02 20.67
N VAL A 208 -4.79 -3.93 19.72
CA VAL A 208 -6.01 -4.73 19.60
C VAL A 208 -5.84 -6.04 20.36
N VAL A 209 -6.76 -6.32 21.27
CA VAL A 209 -6.83 -7.58 22.03
C VAL A 209 -7.98 -8.49 21.59
N SER A 210 -9.05 -7.92 21.04
CA SER A 210 -10.18 -8.66 20.50
C SER A 210 -10.78 -7.93 19.29
N PHE A 211 -11.33 -8.72 18.37
CA PHE A 211 -11.97 -8.23 17.15
C PHE A 211 -13.51 -8.20 17.22
N VAL A 212 -14.07 -8.47 18.40
CA VAL A 212 -15.51 -8.38 18.66
C VAL A 212 -15.81 -7.37 19.76
N ALA A 213 -16.97 -6.72 19.69
CA ALA A 213 -17.44 -5.89 20.79
C ALA A 213 -18.01 -6.79 21.89
N LYS A 214 -17.39 -6.78 23.07
CA LYS A 214 -18.02 -7.27 24.30
C LYS A 214 -18.88 -6.14 24.85
N ALA A 215 -20.16 -6.42 25.11
CA ALA A 215 -21.16 -5.45 25.58
C ALA A 215 -20.82 -4.77 26.95
N LYS A 216 -19.66 -5.08 27.54
CA LYS A 216 -19.18 -4.55 28.82
C LYS A 216 -17.80 -3.90 28.77
N ASP A 217 -17.13 -3.87 27.61
CA ASP A 217 -15.80 -3.28 27.53
C ASP A 217 -15.87 -1.77 27.29
N VAL A 218 -15.72 -1.02 28.38
CA VAL A 218 -15.45 0.43 28.40
C VAL A 218 -13.99 0.72 28.01
N THR A 219 -13.17 -0.31 27.77
CA THR A 219 -11.76 -0.16 27.38
C THR A 219 -11.62 -0.18 25.86
N SER A 220 -11.09 0.91 25.30
CA SER A 220 -10.97 1.13 23.85
C SER A 220 -9.80 0.33 23.24
N THR A 221 -9.91 -0.99 23.30
CA THR A 221 -8.90 -1.99 22.86
C THR A 221 -9.46 -3.01 21.86
N SER A 222 -10.74 -2.93 21.51
CA SER A 222 -11.39 -3.79 20.50
C SER A 222 -11.41 -3.14 19.10
N PHE A 223 -11.41 -3.98 18.06
CA PHE A 223 -11.51 -3.53 16.66
C PHE A 223 -12.61 -4.31 15.91
N LEU A 224 -13.63 -3.62 15.44
CA LEU A 224 -14.77 -4.27 14.78
C LEU A 224 -14.49 -4.57 13.30
N LEU A 225 -14.65 -5.84 12.94
CA LEU A 225 -14.54 -6.31 11.56
C LEU A 225 -15.87 -6.15 10.80
N PRO A 226 -15.84 -5.81 9.50
CA PRO A 226 -17.05 -5.81 8.68
C PRO A 226 -17.57 -7.25 8.48
N PRO A 227 -18.89 -7.46 8.34
CA PRO A 227 -19.46 -8.79 8.15
C PRO A 227 -19.26 -9.36 6.73
N SER A 228 -18.83 -8.54 5.78
CA SER A 228 -18.73 -8.83 4.34
C SER A 228 -17.50 -9.61 3.83
N PRO A 229 -16.32 -9.64 4.48
CA PRO A 229 -15.12 -10.24 3.88
C PRO A 229 -15.29 -11.73 3.60
N ILE A 230 -14.89 -12.12 2.40
CA ILE A 230 -14.77 -13.52 1.98
C ILE A 230 -13.41 -14.07 2.39
N ALA A 231 -12.37 -13.23 2.41
CA ALA A 231 -11.04 -13.57 2.85
C ALA A 231 -10.50 -12.52 3.84
N LEU A 232 -9.93 -13.01 4.93
CA LEU A 232 -9.36 -12.19 5.99
C LEU A 232 -7.93 -12.66 6.28
N SER A 233 -7.01 -11.71 6.39
CA SER A 233 -5.63 -12.00 6.75
C SER A 233 -5.19 -11.12 7.92
N PHE A 234 -4.59 -11.74 8.93
CA PHE A 234 -4.00 -11.06 10.07
C PHE A 234 -2.48 -11.26 10.06
N PHE A 235 -1.75 -10.17 10.23
CA PHE A 235 -0.29 -10.18 10.34
C PHE A 235 0.13 -9.51 11.64
N ASP A 236 1.06 -10.11 12.39
CA ASP A 236 1.78 -9.47 13.51
C ASP A 236 0.86 -8.95 14.65
N PHE A 237 -0.26 -9.60 14.95
CA PHE A 237 -1.08 -9.27 16.12
C PHE A 237 -0.50 -9.91 17.39
N LEU A 238 0.17 -9.08 18.20
CA LEU A 238 0.95 -9.55 19.34
C LEU A 238 0.12 -9.81 20.61
N GLU A 239 -1.06 -9.19 20.72
CA GLU A 239 -1.89 -9.22 21.92
C GLU A 239 -3.17 -10.05 21.77
N VAL A 240 -3.53 -10.46 20.55
CA VAL A 240 -4.76 -11.22 20.29
C VAL A 240 -4.58 -12.67 20.76
N GLU A 241 -5.37 -13.07 21.75
CA GLU A 241 -5.32 -14.43 22.31
C GLU A 241 -6.34 -15.39 21.68
N LEU A 242 -7.47 -14.85 21.21
CA LEU A 242 -8.61 -15.61 20.73
C LEU A 242 -9.12 -15.03 19.39
N VAL A 243 -9.36 -15.90 18.40
CA VAL A 243 -10.02 -15.54 17.13
C VAL A 243 -11.29 -16.36 16.86
N SER A 244 -11.65 -17.31 17.72
CA SER A 244 -12.91 -18.05 17.66
C SER A 244 -14.14 -17.14 17.62
N GLU A 245 -14.09 -16.03 18.37
CA GLU A 245 -15.12 -14.99 18.38
C GLU A 245 -15.27 -14.32 16.98
N VAL A 246 -14.18 -14.15 16.23
CA VAL A 246 -14.19 -13.63 14.84
C VAL A 246 -14.87 -14.60 13.88
N LEU A 247 -14.61 -15.89 14.07
CA LEU A 247 -15.26 -16.91 13.25
C LEU A 247 -16.78 -16.81 13.43
N GLN A 248 -17.29 -16.69 14.65
CA GLN A 248 -18.73 -16.60 14.88
C GLN A 248 -19.37 -15.33 14.28
N SER A 249 -18.64 -14.22 14.19
CA SER A 249 -19.18 -12.93 13.72
C SER A 249 -19.15 -12.73 12.20
N LEU A 250 -18.36 -13.52 11.47
CA LEU A 250 -18.17 -13.38 10.01
C LEU A 250 -18.84 -14.53 9.25
N PRO A 251 -20.11 -14.41 8.81
CA PRO A 251 -20.86 -15.50 8.18
C PRO A 251 -20.38 -15.84 6.77
N CYS A 252 -19.79 -14.88 6.05
CA CYS A 252 -19.38 -15.04 4.65
C CYS A 252 -17.92 -15.52 4.48
N LEU A 253 -17.17 -15.65 5.57
CA LEU A 253 -15.74 -15.93 5.55
C LEU A 253 -15.46 -17.33 4.98
N LYS A 254 -14.60 -17.40 3.97
CA LYS A 254 -14.14 -18.64 3.33
C LYS A 254 -12.65 -18.89 3.50
N LYS A 255 -11.85 -17.84 3.73
CA LYS A 255 -10.41 -17.94 3.96
C LYS A 255 -9.99 -17.07 5.15
N LEU A 256 -9.23 -17.65 6.07
CA LEU A 256 -8.59 -16.94 7.18
C LEU A 256 -7.11 -17.30 7.21
N ASP A 257 -6.24 -16.33 6.94
CA ASP A 257 -4.79 -16.49 7.05
C ASP A 257 -4.27 -15.73 8.25
N ILE A 258 -3.46 -16.37 9.10
CA ILE A 258 -2.93 -15.76 10.31
C ILE A 258 -1.43 -15.94 10.33
N TRP A 259 -0.71 -14.83 10.42
CA TRP A 259 0.74 -14.77 10.32
C TRP A 259 1.32 -14.06 11.54
N SER A 260 2.29 -14.68 12.20
CA SER A 260 3.07 -14.09 13.30
C SER A 260 2.18 -13.57 14.46
N CYS A 261 1.25 -14.39 14.93
CA CYS A 261 0.33 -14.06 16.04
C CYS A 261 0.64 -14.93 17.28
N PRO A 262 1.66 -14.57 18.08
CA PRO A 262 2.30 -15.49 19.03
C PRO A 262 1.46 -15.85 20.26
N LYS A 263 0.48 -15.01 20.66
CA LYS A 263 -0.37 -15.25 21.83
C LYS A 263 -1.63 -16.06 21.52
N LEU A 264 -1.84 -16.46 20.27
CA LEU A 264 -3.07 -17.10 19.81
C LEU A 264 -3.17 -18.55 20.32
N LYS A 265 -4.24 -18.86 21.07
CA LYS A 265 -4.40 -20.16 21.77
C LYS A 265 -5.53 -21.06 21.22
N ASP A 266 -6.57 -20.50 20.58
CA ASP A 266 -7.88 -21.17 20.41
C ASP A 266 -8.13 -21.83 19.03
N LEU A 267 -7.22 -21.69 18.07
CA LEU A 267 -7.41 -22.28 16.74
C LEU A 267 -7.30 -23.80 16.68
N ARG A 268 -6.76 -24.43 17.73
CA ARG A 268 -6.67 -25.91 17.79
C ARG A 268 -8.02 -26.58 18.07
N GLU A 269 -8.97 -25.85 18.66
CA GLU A 269 -10.27 -26.40 19.11
C GLU A 269 -11.43 -26.10 18.16
N THR A 270 -11.30 -25.13 17.25
CA THR A 270 -12.38 -24.64 16.37
C THR A 270 -12.58 -25.43 15.06
N ASN A 271 -11.66 -26.35 14.74
CA ASN A 271 -11.75 -27.22 13.55
C ASN A 271 -12.91 -28.26 13.62
N THR A 272 -13.63 -28.36 14.74
CA THR A 272 -14.67 -29.38 14.95
C THR A 272 -16.10 -28.90 14.69
N THR A 273 -16.36 -27.59 14.52
CA THR A 273 -17.76 -27.07 14.51
C THR A 273 -18.15 -26.14 13.36
N ARG A 274 -17.30 -25.91 12.35
CA ARG A 274 -17.65 -25.03 11.20
C ARG A 274 -17.52 -25.72 9.83
N SER A 275 -18.41 -25.31 8.91
CA SER A 275 -18.59 -25.77 7.53
C SER A 275 -17.31 -26.21 6.82
N SER A 276 -17.38 -27.31 6.08
CA SER A 276 -16.30 -27.90 5.25
C SER A 276 -15.71 -26.98 4.16
N SER A 277 -16.15 -25.73 4.09
CA SER A 277 -15.78 -24.72 3.09
C SER A 277 -14.83 -23.63 3.59
N LEU A 278 -14.62 -23.48 4.90
CA LEU A 278 -13.71 -22.48 5.47
C LEU A 278 -12.28 -23.04 5.51
N ARG A 279 -11.32 -22.33 4.90
CA ARG A 279 -9.90 -22.63 4.98
C ARG A 279 -9.23 -21.72 6.00
N ILE A 280 -8.47 -22.30 6.93
CA ILE A 280 -7.70 -21.58 7.93
C ILE A 280 -6.23 -21.97 7.79
N GLU A 281 -5.37 -20.99 7.53
CA GLU A 281 -3.92 -21.15 7.43
C GLU A 281 -3.26 -20.35 8.56
N VAL A 282 -2.38 -21.01 9.33
CA VAL A 282 -1.70 -20.39 10.47
C VAL A 282 -0.20 -20.57 10.31
N HIS A 283 0.49 -19.44 10.33
CA HIS A 283 1.93 -19.31 10.19
C HIS A 283 2.43 -18.60 11.44
N GLN A 284 3.12 -19.32 12.33
CA GLN A 284 3.66 -18.80 13.59
C GLN A 284 5.13 -18.43 13.46
#